data_AF-A0A660QHG1-F1
#
_entry.id   AF-A0A660QHG1-F1
#
_cell.length_a   1.000
_cell.length_b   1.000
_cell.length_c   1.000
_cell.angle_alpha   90.00
_cell.angle_beta   90.00
_cell.angle_gamma   90.00
#
_symmetry.space_group_name_H-M   'P 1'
#
loop_
_entity.id
_entity.type
_entity.pdbx_description
1 polymer ?
#
loop_
_entity_poly.entity_id
_entity_poly.type
_entity_poly.pdbx_seq_one_letter_code
_entity_poly.pdbx_strand_id
1 'polypeptide(L)'
;MRRAIVAVFLLCLWSGIAVADAGWQRDGRSLLTNFNNMYSPCVVETGGEYRFKMWFFGWATATANPDIPGADAIYHARSKNLESWEVYCRDGSWDTAMDPTMWWPVLHASERWYEACHVGDPSVVLKEGTFYMAYSASSNPNARKDTSVQGEAAMICCIMGATSSDGIHWSKAEQPLLMETEEAQQATDISGHFVNFLRPSLRWEGGRWRMWFDYLFEGKNICMAYAENAGDFMREGGFNIAETGEQ
;
A
#
# COMPACT_ATOMS: atom_id res chain seq x y z
N MET A 1 -21.60 -70.68 -32.61
CA MET A 1 -21.26 -69.96 -31.36
C MET A 1 -21.26 -68.47 -31.63
N ARG A 2 -22.32 -67.78 -31.23
CA ARG A 2 -22.52 -66.34 -31.43
C ARG A 2 -21.82 -65.58 -30.30
N ARG A 3 -20.87 -64.70 -30.62
CA ARG A 3 -20.25 -63.78 -29.65
C ARG A 3 -21.13 -62.54 -29.54
N ALA A 4 -21.66 -62.30 -28.34
CA ALA A 4 -22.43 -61.12 -28.00
C ALA A 4 -21.49 -59.91 -27.91
N ILE A 5 -21.87 -58.82 -28.60
CA ILE A 5 -21.27 -57.50 -28.44
C ILE A 5 -21.96 -56.87 -27.22
N VAL A 6 -21.22 -56.71 -26.13
CA VAL A 6 -21.68 -55.94 -24.97
C VAL A 6 -21.28 -54.49 -25.20
N ALA A 7 -22.27 -53.65 -25.54
CA ALA A 7 -22.11 -52.21 -25.55
C ALA A 7 -22.12 -51.70 -24.10
N VAL A 8 -20.97 -51.24 -23.62
CA VAL A 8 -20.86 -50.56 -22.33
C VAL A 8 -21.26 -49.10 -22.54
N PHE A 9 -22.45 -48.73 -22.08
CA PHE A 9 -22.84 -47.33 -21.93
C PHE A 9 -22.11 -46.74 -20.73
N LEU A 10 -21.05 -45.97 -20.98
CA LEU A 10 -20.46 -45.09 -19.99
C LEU A 10 -21.42 -43.91 -19.76
N LEU A 11 -22.19 -43.99 -18.69
CA LEU A 11 -22.88 -42.84 -18.11
C LEU A 11 -21.82 -41.91 -17.52
N CYS A 12 -21.41 -40.90 -18.29
CA CYS A 12 -20.71 -39.73 -17.78
C CYS A 12 -21.67 -38.98 -16.85
N LEU A 13 -21.66 -39.34 -15.57
CA LEU A 13 -22.18 -38.47 -14.52
C LEU A 13 -21.28 -37.23 -14.48
N TRP A 14 -21.72 -36.18 -15.16
CA TRP A 14 -21.29 -34.82 -14.88
C TRP A 14 -21.69 -34.52 -13.43
N SER A 15 -20.80 -34.80 -12.49
CA SER A 15 -20.81 -34.10 -11.21
C SER A 15 -20.38 -32.67 -11.51
N GLY A 16 -21.36 -31.85 -11.88
CA GLY A 16 -21.24 -30.40 -11.79
C GLY A 16 -20.90 -30.09 -10.34
N ILE A 17 -19.61 -29.93 -10.06
CA ILE A 17 -19.17 -29.24 -8.86
C ILE A 17 -19.64 -27.82 -9.10
N ALA A 18 -20.81 -27.49 -8.57
CA ALA A 18 -21.17 -26.13 -8.31
C ALA A 18 -20.05 -25.58 -7.42
N VAL A 19 -19.16 -24.78 -8.02
CA VAL A 19 -18.30 -23.88 -7.26
C VAL A 19 -19.29 -22.97 -6.57
N ALA A 20 -19.61 -23.29 -5.32
CA ALA A 20 -20.40 -22.42 -4.50
C ALA A 20 -19.71 -21.06 -4.49
N ASP A 21 -20.50 -20.02 -4.70
CA ASP A 21 -20.18 -18.61 -4.54
C ASP A 21 -19.89 -18.32 -3.06
N ALA A 22 -18.87 -19.00 -2.51
CA ALA A 22 -18.39 -18.80 -1.18
C ALA A 22 -17.54 -17.53 -1.26
N GLY A 23 -18.19 -16.38 -1.05
CA GLY A 23 -17.50 -15.10 -0.92
C GLY A 23 -16.38 -15.15 0.13
N TRP A 24 -15.70 -14.01 0.31
CA TRP A 24 -14.56 -13.91 1.23
C TRP A 24 -14.86 -14.53 2.60
N GLN A 25 -14.02 -15.50 2.99
CA GLN A 25 -14.05 -16.09 4.32
C GLN A 25 -13.13 -15.31 5.24
N ARG A 26 -13.61 -14.98 6.43
CA ARG A 26 -12.83 -14.28 7.45
C ARG A 26 -12.46 -15.25 8.56
N ASP A 27 -11.15 -15.37 8.81
CA ASP A 27 -10.66 -15.96 10.05
C ASP A 27 -10.94 -14.99 11.22
N GLY A 28 -11.43 -15.52 12.33
CA GLY A 28 -11.70 -14.73 13.55
C GLY A 28 -10.44 -14.35 14.32
N ARG A 29 -9.29 -14.94 14.00
CA ARG A 29 -8.01 -14.65 14.63
C ARG A 29 -7.43 -13.32 14.12
N SER A 30 -6.93 -12.50 15.04
CA SER A 30 -6.07 -11.37 14.68
C SER A 30 -4.66 -11.88 14.37
N LEU A 31 -4.09 -11.48 13.23
CA LEU A 31 -2.76 -11.91 12.79
C LEU A 31 -1.62 -11.15 13.48
N LEU A 32 -1.84 -9.88 13.79
CA LEU A 32 -0.97 -9.01 14.59
C LEU A 32 -1.81 -8.40 15.72
N THR A 33 -1.23 -8.18 16.90
CA THR A 33 -1.94 -7.69 18.10
C THR A 33 -1.09 -6.75 18.96
N ASN A 34 -1.69 -6.20 20.01
CA ASN A 34 -1.06 -5.37 21.07
C ASN A 34 -0.58 -3.98 20.66
N PHE A 35 -0.64 -3.62 19.37
CA PHE A 35 -0.29 -2.29 18.87
C PHE A 35 -1.34 -1.22 19.24
N ASN A 36 -0.93 0.04 19.20
CA ASN A 36 -1.81 1.19 19.45
C ASN A 36 -2.74 1.44 18.25
N ASN A 37 -2.17 1.53 17.05
CA ASN A 37 -2.93 1.78 15.84
C ASN A 37 -2.28 1.12 14.61
N MET A 38 -3.07 0.54 13.71
CA MET A 38 -2.57 -0.16 12.53
C MET A 38 -3.56 -0.12 11.37
N TYR A 39 -3.01 0.06 10.17
CA TYR A 39 -3.75 0.25 8.94
C TYR A 39 -3.13 -0.50 7.76
N SER A 40 -3.96 -0.69 6.73
CA SER A 40 -3.67 -1.14 5.36
C SER A 40 -2.40 -2.01 5.18
N PRO A 41 -2.51 -3.34 5.38
CA PRO A 41 -1.40 -4.24 5.06
C PRO A 41 -1.33 -4.54 3.55
N CYS A 42 -0.13 -4.53 2.99
CA CYS A 42 0.20 -5.08 1.68
C CYS A 42 1.06 -6.33 1.83
N VAL A 43 0.58 -7.46 1.30
CA VAL A 43 1.29 -8.75 1.36
C VAL A 43 1.80 -9.14 -0.01
N VAL A 44 3.09 -9.48 -0.09
CA VAL A 44 3.76 -9.99 -1.29
C VAL A 44 4.31 -11.38 -1.04
N GLU A 45 4.10 -12.27 -2.00
CA GLU A 45 4.70 -13.60 -2.01
C GLU A 45 6.08 -13.56 -2.68
N THR A 46 7.09 -14.07 -2.00
CA THR A 46 8.52 -13.94 -2.37
C THR A 46 9.27 -15.27 -2.47
N GLY A 47 8.67 -16.37 -2.01
CA GLY A 47 9.30 -17.69 -1.95
C GLY A 47 10.25 -17.88 -0.74
N GLY A 48 10.92 -19.02 -0.68
CA GLY A 48 11.79 -19.39 0.46
C GLY A 48 11.02 -19.80 1.72
N GLU A 49 11.73 -19.92 2.85
CA GLU A 49 11.15 -20.35 4.13
C GLU A 49 10.09 -19.36 4.63
N TYR A 50 10.44 -18.07 4.66
CA TYR A 50 9.52 -16.96 4.97
C TYR A 50 8.92 -16.41 3.68
N ARG A 51 8.06 -17.22 3.06
CA ARG A 51 7.45 -17.01 1.74
C ARG A 51 6.69 -15.71 1.60
N PHE A 52 6.05 -15.21 2.65
CA PHE A 52 5.20 -14.03 2.60
C PHE A 52 5.82 -12.87 3.36
N LYS A 53 5.75 -11.69 2.75
CA LYS A 53 6.24 -10.42 3.27
C LYS A 53 5.08 -9.45 3.38
N MET A 54 4.97 -8.74 4.48
CA MET A 54 3.93 -7.75 4.72
C MET A 54 4.56 -6.39 5.03
N TRP A 55 3.99 -5.34 4.48
CA TRP A 55 4.20 -3.97 4.93
C TRP A 55 2.87 -3.39 5.38
N PHE A 56 2.86 -2.77 6.54
CA PHE A 56 1.68 -2.16 7.15
C PHE A 56 2.12 -0.87 7.83
N PHE A 57 1.19 -0.01 8.25
CA PHE A 57 1.57 1.26 8.86
C PHE A 57 0.70 1.62 10.06
N GLY A 58 1.17 2.58 10.86
CA GLY A 58 0.44 3.12 12.00
C GLY A 58 1.36 3.43 13.16
N TRP A 59 0.86 3.22 14.38
CA TRP A 59 1.57 3.49 15.64
C TRP A 59 1.76 2.21 16.45
N ALA A 60 3.02 1.80 16.66
CA ALA A 60 3.29 0.55 17.37
C ALA A 60 2.92 0.67 18.86
N THR A 61 3.55 1.57 19.60
CA THR A 61 3.45 1.62 21.08
C THR A 61 2.64 2.79 21.62
N ALA A 62 2.78 3.97 21.02
CA ALA A 62 2.18 5.21 21.52
C ALA A 62 1.78 6.11 20.36
N THR A 63 0.86 7.04 20.62
CA THR A 63 0.38 8.02 19.64
C THR A 63 1.56 8.69 18.92
N ALA A 64 1.52 8.65 17.59
CA ALA A 64 2.52 9.26 16.71
C ALA A 64 3.96 8.73 16.87
N ASN A 65 4.15 7.49 17.35
CA ASN A 65 5.46 6.82 17.43
C ASN A 65 6.58 7.71 18.01
N PRO A 66 6.61 7.97 19.34
CA PRO A 66 7.68 8.73 19.95
C PRO A 66 9.06 8.23 19.52
N ASP A 67 9.99 9.15 19.29
CA ASP A 67 11.36 8.92 18.78
C ASP A 67 11.49 8.54 17.30
N ILE A 68 10.39 8.45 16.55
CA ILE A 68 10.38 8.26 15.09
C ILE A 68 9.90 9.57 14.43
N PRO A 69 10.59 10.08 13.41
CA PRO A 69 10.11 11.26 12.69
C PRO A 69 8.71 11.07 12.09
N GLY A 70 7.87 12.08 12.26
CA GLY A 70 6.48 12.07 11.80
C GLY A 70 5.50 11.52 12.84
N ALA A 71 4.41 10.95 12.36
CA ALA A 71 3.38 10.30 13.18
C ALA A 71 3.20 8.84 12.76
N ASP A 72 2.75 8.61 11.53
CA ASP A 72 2.64 7.27 10.96
C ASP A 72 3.96 6.81 10.34
N ALA A 73 4.25 5.52 10.51
CA ALA A 73 5.40 4.87 9.90
C ALA A 73 5.03 3.48 9.40
N ILE A 74 5.78 2.99 8.40
CA ILE A 74 5.61 1.69 7.76
C ILE A 74 6.52 0.67 8.46
N TYR A 75 5.93 -0.43 8.88
CA TYR A 75 6.55 -1.58 9.52
C TYR A 75 6.60 -2.77 8.57
N HIS A 76 7.44 -3.74 8.90
CA HIS A 76 7.63 -4.94 8.10
C HIS A 76 7.38 -6.20 8.92
N ALA A 77 6.65 -7.15 8.34
CA ALA A 77 6.44 -8.47 8.90
C ALA A 77 6.70 -9.57 7.86
N ARG A 78 6.95 -10.79 8.35
CA ARG A 78 7.16 -11.97 7.51
C ARG A 78 6.36 -13.16 8.01
N SER A 79 5.98 -14.05 7.10
CA SER A 79 5.27 -15.28 7.42
C SER A 79 5.69 -16.43 6.52
N LYS A 80 5.59 -17.65 7.05
CA LYS A 80 5.77 -18.90 6.30
C LYS A 80 4.46 -19.37 5.67
N ASN A 81 3.31 -19.01 6.25
CA ASN A 81 2.02 -19.66 6.00
C ASN A 81 0.80 -18.73 5.99
N LEU A 82 0.98 -17.41 6.07
CA LEU A 82 -0.07 -16.38 6.22
C LEU A 82 -0.84 -16.40 7.56
N GLU A 83 -0.63 -17.40 8.41
CA GLU A 83 -1.34 -17.55 9.69
C GLU A 83 -0.54 -17.05 10.88
N SER A 84 0.79 -17.19 10.84
CA SER A 84 1.71 -16.75 11.90
C SER A 84 2.70 -15.75 11.31
N TRP A 85 2.85 -14.62 12.00
CA TRP A 85 3.65 -13.50 11.54
C TRP A 85 4.72 -13.15 12.57
N GLU A 86 5.87 -12.71 12.07
CA GLU A 86 6.94 -12.14 12.87
C GLU A 86 7.19 -10.71 12.40
N VAL A 87 7.35 -9.76 13.32
CA VAL A 87 7.53 -8.33 13.01
C VAL A 87 8.98 -7.92 13.20
N TYR A 88 9.50 -7.10 12.29
CA TYR A 88 10.89 -6.65 12.32
C TYR A 88 11.17 -5.74 13.53
N CYS A 89 12.30 -5.98 14.19
CA CYS A 89 12.70 -5.29 15.41
C CYS A 89 13.86 -4.31 15.19
N ARG A 90 14.00 -3.37 16.13
CA ARG A 90 15.06 -2.33 16.10
C ARG A 90 16.48 -2.89 16.02
N ASP A 91 16.72 -4.03 16.65
CA ASP A 91 18.01 -4.70 16.69
C ASP A 91 18.27 -5.62 15.48
N GLY A 92 17.37 -5.63 14.49
CA GLY A 92 17.44 -6.50 13.32
C GLY A 92 16.87 -7.91 13.54
N SER A 93 16.36 -8.20 14.74
CA SER A 93 15.67 -9.45 15.04
C SER A 93 14.22 -9.44 14.56
N TRP A 94 13.49 -10.52 14.87
CA TRP A 94 12.10 -10.71 14.50
C TRP A 94 11.31 -11.09 15.75
N ASP A 95 10.33 -10.26 16.09
CA ASP A 95 9.42 -10.50 17.20
C ASP A 95 8.41 -11.58 16.84
N THR A 96 8.35 -12.64 17.64
CA THR A 96 7.40 -13.74 17.53
C THR A 96 6.33 -13.73 18.63
N ALA A 97 6.38 -12.75 19.53
CA ALA A 97 5.53 -12.65 20.71
C ALA A 97 4.47 -11.54 20.62
N MET A 98 4.48 -10.74 19.55
CA MET A 98 3.60 -9.57 19.35
C MET A 98 3.83 -8.51 20.44
N ASP A 99 5.09 -8.22 20.73
CA ASP A 99 5.53 -7.13 21.59
C ASP A 99 5.89 -5.89 20.75
N PRO A 100 4.96 -4.92 20.59
CA PRO A 100 5.21 -3.74 19.78
C PRO A 100 6.33 -2.84 20.31
N THR A 101 6.78 -3.03 21.55
CA THR A 101 7.91 -2.26 22.10
C THR A 101 9.24 -2.62 21.43
N MET A 102 9.31 -3.79 20.78
CA MET A 102 10.47 -4.22 20.00
C MET A 102 10.45 -3.75 18.55
N TRP A 103 9.26 -3.44 18.02
CA TRP A 103 9.05 -3.20 16.60
C TRP A 103 9.74 -1.92 16.13
N TRP A 104 10.26 -1.94 14.91
CA TRP A 104 10.90 -0.78 14.31
C TRP A 104 10.41 -0.56 12.89
N PRO A 105 10.06 0.70 12.52
CA PRO A 105 9.62 0.98 11.17
C PRO A 105 10.79 0.82 10.20
N VAL A 106 10.46 0.35 8.99
CA VAL A 106 11.38 0.24 7.86
C VAL A 106 11.33 1.48 6.96
N LEU A 107 10.29 2.32 7.11
CA LEU A 107 10.14 3.57 6.38
C LEU A 107 9.27 4.52 7.22
N HIS A 108 9.70 5.77 7.42
CA HIS A 108 9.01 6.80 8.22
C HIS A 108 9.17 8.18 7.57
N ALA A 109 8.64 9.26 8.17
CA ALA A 109 8.77 10.62 7.63
C ALA A 109 10.23 11.07 7.43
N SER A 110 10.46 12.03 6.55
CA SER A 110 11.75 12.69 6.33
C SER A 110 11.70 14.18 6.66
N GLU A 111 12.81 14.88 6.47
CA GLU A 111 12.88 16.33 6.62
C GLU A 111 12.19 17.08 5.46
N ARG A 112 11.73 16.37 4.43
CA ARG A 112 11.07 16.98 3.27
C ARG A 112 9.65 17.40 3.65
N TRP A 113 9.28 18.63 3.29
CA TRP A 113 8.04 19.25 3.76
C TRP A 113 6.77 18.49 3.34
N TYR A 114 6.80 17.71 2.26
CA TYR A 114 5.68 16.92 1.73
C TYR A 114 5.66 15.46 2.23
N GLU A 115 6.65 15.07 3.04
CA GLU A 115 6.79 13.75 3.65
C GLU A 115 7.18 13.91 5.13
N ALA A 116 6.56 14.87 5.80
CA ALA A 116 6.97 15.34 7.13
C ALA A 116 6.14 14.74 8.27
N CYS A 117 4.93 14.24 8.00
CA CYS A 117 4.01 13.81 9.05
C CYS A 117 3.56 12.36 8.90
N HIS A 118 2.66 12.04 7.97
CA HIS A 118 2.16 10.68 7.79
C HIS A 118 2.91 9.99 6.66
N VAL A 119 3.40 8.78 6.93
CA VAL A 119 3.98 7.88 5.93
C VAL A 119 3.34 6.52 6.07
N GLY A 120 2.59 6.11 5.05
CA GLY A 120 1.67 4.97 5.17
C GLY A 120 1.12 4.46 3.85
N ASP A 121 0.09 3.62 3.93
CA ASP A 121 -0.56 2.97 2.79
C ASP A 121 0.42 2.32 1.80
N PRO A 122 1.32 1.43 2.26
CA PRO A 122 2.28 0.81 1.36
C PRO A 122 1.57 -0.06 0.32
N SER A 123 1.99 0.08 -0.94
CA SER A 123 1.66 -0.84 -2.01
C SER A 123 2.95 -1.32 -2.69
N VAL A 124 3.21 -2.62 -2.56
CA VAL A 124 4.52 -3.21 -2.90
C VAL A 124 4.39 -4.22 -4.03
N VAL A 125 5.29 -4.14 -5.00
CA VAL A 125 5.47 -5.11 -6.08
C VAL A 125 6.89 -5.68 -6.03
N LEU A 126 7.02 -6.99 -6.08
CA LEU A 126 8.30 -7.65 -6.33
C LEU A 126 8.49 -7.87 -7.84
N LYS A 127 9.54 -7.29 -8.41
CA LYS A 127 9.92 -7.46 -9.82
C LYS A 127 11.41 -7.71 -9.91
N GLU A 128 11.81 -8.82 -10.54
CA GLU A 128 13.23 -9.14 -10.82
C GLU A 128 14.13 -9.06 -9.57
N GLY A 129 13.62 -9.54 -8.43
CA GLY A 129 14.34 -9.54 -7.15
C GLY A 129 14.40 -8.19 -6.43
N THR A 130 13.73 -7.15 -6.95
CA THR A 130 13.63 -5.84 -6.32
C THR A 130 12.20 -5.56 -5.89
N PHE A 131 12.02 -5.09 -4.67
CA PHE A 131 10.76 -4.54 -4.18
C PHE A 131 10.64 -3.08 -4.61
N TYR A 132 9.46 -2.72 -5.10
CA TYR A 132 9.06 -1.37 -5.46
C TYR A 132 7.83 -1.02 -4.62
N MET A 133 7.91 0.06 -3.84
CA MET A 133 6.83 0.53 -2.99
C MET A 133 6.36 1.90 -3.46
N ALA A 134 5.05 2.02 -3.71
CA ALA A 134 4.37 3.30 -3.69
C ALA A 134 3.70 3.48 -2.31
N TYR A 135 3.74 4.67 -1.73
CA TYR A 135 3.16 4.92 -0.41
C TYR A 135 2.62 6.36 -0.29
N SER A 136 1.62 6.54 0.57
CA SER A 136 1.12 7.86 0.96
C SER A 136 2.14 8.61 1.80
N ALA A 137 2.33 9.89 1.52
CA ALA A 137 3.09 10.81 2.33
C ALA A 137 2.33 12.12 2.51
N SER A 138 2.50 12.79 3.65
CA SER A 138 1.88 14.08 3.89
C SER A 138 2.82 15.11 4.50
N SER A 139 2.49 16.37 4.23
CA SER A 139 3.08 17.51 4.91
C SER A 139 2.73 17.58 6.39
N ASN A 140 3.28 18.54 7.12
CA ASN A 140 2.73 18.89 8.43
C ASN A 140 1.28 19.43 8.31
N PRO A 141 0.50 19.36 9.41
CA PRO A 141 -0.82 19.99 9.47
C PRO A 141 -0.77 21.48 9.08
N ASN A 142 -1.81 21.94 8.38
CA ASN A 142 -1.98 23.33 7.92
C ASN A 142 -0.90 23.84 6.94
N ALA A 143 -0.28 22.95 6.16
CA ALA A 143 0.61 23.36 5.07
C ALA A 143 -0.16 23.99 3.90
N ARG A 144 -1.46 23.65 3.74
CA ARG A 144 -2.33 24.22 2.71
C ARG A 144 -2.70 25.66 3.05
N LYS A 145 -2.71 26.53 2.03
CA LYS A 145 -3.10 27.95 2.17
C LYS A 145 -4.60 28.17 2.30
N ASP A 146 -5.41 27.31 1.69
CA ASP A 146 -6.86 27.30 1.88
C ASP A 146 -7.21 26.96 3.33
N THR A 147 -7.60 27.99 4.08
CA THR A 147 -7.96 27.88 5.50
C THR A 147 -9.40 27.41 5.73
N SER A 148 -10.19 27.26 4.68
CA SER A 148 -11.55 26.71 4.79
C SER A 148 -11.54 25.21 5.04
N VAL A 149 -10.45 24.54 4.66
CA VAL A 149 -10.22 23.11 4.85
C VAL A 149 -9.53 22.87 6.20
N GLN A 150 -9.94 21.82 6.91
CA GLN A 150 -9.40 21.46 8.23
C GLN A 150 -9.02 19.99 8.31
N GLY A 151 -8.26 19.64 9.35
CA GLY A 151 -7.82 18.25 9.60
C GLY A 151 -6.85 17.74 8.54
N GLU A 152 -6.93 16.46 8.20
CA GLU A 152 -6.08 15.82 7.18
C GLU A 152 -6.19 16.49 5.82
N ALA A 153 -7.35 17.05 5.47
CA ALA A 153 -7.55 17.72 4.20
C ALA A 153 -6.76 19.06 4.10
N ALA A 154 -6.37 19.65 5.24
CA ALA A 154 -5.52 20.85 5.31
C ALA A 154 -4.01 20.54 5.19
N MET A 155 -3.67 19.25 5.08
CA MET A 155 -2.35 18.79 4.71
C MET A 155 -2.25 18.77 3.18
N ILE A 156 -1.02 18.70 2.68
CA ILE A 156 -0.74 18.38 1.28
C ILE A 156 -0.27 16.93 1.27
N CYS A 157 -1.04 16.07 0.60
CA CYS A 157 -0.71 14.66 0.47
C CYS A 157 -0.20 14.33 -0.94
N CYS A 158 0.81 13.46 -0.98
CA CYS A 158 1.43 13.00 -2.21
C CYS A 158 1.70 11.49 -2.15
N ILE A 159 2.01 10.92 -3.31
CA ILE A 159 2.44 9.53 -3.42
C ILE A 159 3.94 9.51 -3.65
N MET A 160 4.67 8.87 -2.76
CA MET A 160 6.11 8.68 -2.83
C MET A 160 6.48 7.29 -3.33
N GLY A 161 7.72 7.13 -3.78
CA GLY A 161 8.30 5.87 -4.23
C GLY A 161 9.46 5.44 -3.35
N ALA A 162 9.67 4.12 -3.22
CA ALA A 162 10.89 3.56 -2.64
C ALA A 162 11.23 2.20 -3.28
N THR A 163 12.51 1.84 -3.25
CA THR A 163 12.99 0.52 -3.69
C THR A 163 13.82 -0.18 -2.63
N SER A 164 13.81 -1.51 -2.63
CA SER A 164 14.58 -2.33 -1.71
C SER A 164 14.92 -3.68 -2.31
N SER A 165 16.08 -4.25 -1.96
CA SER A 165 16.45 -5.63 -2.31
C SER A 165 16.05 -6.66 -1.24
N ASP A 166 15.75 -6.22 -0.02
CA ASP A 166 15.49 -7.10 1.13
C ASP A 166 14.15 -6.83 1.85
N GLY A 167 13.46 -5.74 1.49
CA GLY A 167 12.19 -5.34 2.08
C GLY A 167 12.31 -4.59 3.40
N ILE A 168 13.53 -4.38 3.90
CA ILE A 168 13.86 -3.75 5.18
C ILE A 168 14.56 -2.41 4.95
N HIS A 169 15.57 -2.38 4.08
CA HIS A 169 16.34 -1.18 3.79
C HIS A 169 15.83 -0.54 2.50
N TRP A 170 15.25 0.65 2.63
CA TRP A 170 14.57 1.33 1.52
C TRP A 170 15.34 2.56 1.03
N SER A 171 15.50 2.66 -0.29
CA SER A 171 15.94 3.87 -0.98
C SER A 171 14.73 4.62 -1.51
N LYS A 172 14.42 5.78 -0.91
CA LYS A 172 13.28 6.63 -1.29
C LYS A 172 13.57 7.41 -2.56
N ALA A 173 12.52 7.70 -3.34
CA ALA A 173 12.58 8.58 -4.50
C ALA A 173 13.00 9.98 -4.06
N GLU A 174 13.72 10.71 -4.90
CA GLU A 174 14.14 12.08 -4.57
C GLU A 174 12.97 13.07 -4.56
N GLN A 175 11.93 12.79 -5.35
CA GLN A 175 10.70 13.57 -5.46
C GLN A 175 9.47 12.65 -5.40
N PRO A 176 8.27 13.20 -5.16
CA PRO A 176 7.03 12.43 -5.25
C PRO A 176 6.83 11.81 -6.64
N LEU A 177 6.22 10.62 -6.66
CA LEU A 177 5.76 9.98 -7.89
C LEU A 177 4.55 10.73 -8.46
N LEU A 178 3.65 11.17 -7.58
CA LEU A 178 2.51 12.03 -7.91
C LEU A 178 2.27 13.02 -6.78
N MET A 179 1.95 14.27 -7.16
CA MET A 179 1.58 15.34 -6.24
C MET A 179 0.68 16.34 -6.98
N GLU A 180 -0.16 17.05 -6.24
CA GLU A 180 -0.95 18.16 -6.78
C GLU A 180 -0.06 19.27 -7.36
N THR A 181 -0.58 20.07 -8.28
CA THR A 181 0.17 21.12 -8.96
C THR A 181 0.57 22.24 -7.99
N GLU A 182 1.65 22.97 -8.29
CA GLU A 182 2.06 24.13 -7.47
C GLU A 182 0.93 25.17 -7.34
N GLU A 183 0.14 25.38 -8.40
CA GLU A 183 -1.06 26.22 -8.37
C GLU A 183 -2.05 25.77 -7.28
N ALA A 184 -2.37 24.47 -7.24
CA ALA A 184 -3.27 23.92 -6.23
C ALA A 184 -2.71 24.01 -4.80
N GLN A 185 -1.40 23.83 -4.64
CA GLN A 185 -0.71 23.95 -3.34
C GLN A 185 -0.78 25.39 -2.81
N GLN A 186 -0.71 26.37 -3.71
CA GLN A 186 -0.71 27.80 -3.38
C GLN A 186 -2.11 28.43 -3.37
N ALA A 187 -3.13 27.69 -3.78
CA ALA A 187 -4.51 28.17 -3.85
C ALA A 187 -5.07 28.48 -2.45
N THR A 188 -5.78 29.59 -2.34
CA THR A 188 -6.58 29.94 -1.15
C THR A 188 -7.98 29.33 -1.17
N ASP A 189 -8.33 28.70 -2.29
CA ASP A 189 -9.57 27.97 -2.54
C ASP A 189 -9.22 26.79 -3.45
N ILE A 190 -9.35 25.56 -2.95
CA ILE A 190 -9.03 24.35 -3.72
C ILE A 190 -10.13 23.92 -4.70
N SER A 191 -11.19 24.72 -4.83
CA SER A 191 -12.29 24.48 -5.78
C SER A 191 -11.75 24.28 -7.21
N GLY A 192 -12.23 23.25 -7.90
CA GLY A 192 -11.75 22.84 -9.22
C GLY A 192 -10.35 22.20 -9.28
N HIS A 193 -9.64 22.02 -8.15
CA HIS A 193 -8.33 21.36 -8.12
C HIS A 193 -8.41 19.88 -7.69
N PHE A 194 -7.56 19.04 -8.29
CA PHE A 194 -7.30 17.68 -7.86
C PHE A 194 -6.22 17.69 -6.78
N VAL A 195 -6.57 17.39 -5.54
CA VAL A 195 -5.67 17.54 -4.38
C VAL A 195 -5.61 16.27 -3.53
N ASN A 196 -4.63 16.20 -2.62
CA ASN A 196 -4.47 15.13 -1.63
C ASN A 196 -4.42 13.71 -2.23
N PHE A 197 -3.33 13.40 -2.93
CA PHE A 197 -3.13 12.09 -3.53
C PHE A 197 -2.67 11.06 -2.50
N LEU A 198 -3.42 9.97 -2.33
CA LEU A 198 -3.29 9.02 -1.22
C LEU A 198 -3.60 7.58 -1.63
N ARG A 199 -3.25 6.63 -0.77
CA ARG A 199 -3.64 5.21 -0.82
C ARG A 199 -3.37 4.57 -2.18
N PRO A 200 -2.10 4.54 -2.62
CA PRO A 200 -1.75 3.96 -3.91
C PRO A 200 -2.00 2.46 -3.93
N SER A 201 -2.35 1.95 -5.11
CA SER A 201 -2.38 0.53 -5.45
C SER A 201 -1.51 0.33 -6.70
N LEU A 202 -0.29 -0.14 -6.49
CA LEU A 202 0.74 -0.28 -7.50
C LEU A 202 0.69 -1.66 -8.15
N ARG A 203 0.89 -1.69 -9.47
CA ARG A 203 1.02 -2.92 -10.24
C ARG A 203 2.03 -2.78 -11.36
N TRP A 204 2.78 -3.84 -11.64
CA TRP A 204 3.55 -3.99 -12.86
C TRP A 204 2.80 -4.91 -13.83
N GLU A 205 2.36 -4.38 -14.97
CA GLU A 205 1.59 -5.15 -15.95
C GLU A 205 1.81 -4.62 -17.36
N GLY A 206 2.10 -5.51 -18.32
CA GLY A 206 2.25 -5.13 -19.73
C GLY A 206 3.45 -4.22 -19.99
N GLY A 207 4.52 -4.36 -19.23
CA GLY A 207 5.75 -3.57 -19.37
C GLY A 207 5.64 -2.14 -18.81
N ARG A 208 4.63 -1.85 -18.00
CA ARG A 208 4.37 -0.52 -17.42
C ARG A 208 4.00 -0.64 -15.95
N TRP A 209 4.34 0.39 -15.18
CA TRP A 209 3.77 0.62 -13.87
C TRP A 209 2.39 1.23 -14.02
N ARG A 210 1.46 0.74 -13.22
CA ARG A 210 0.07 1.18 -13.16
C ARG A 210 -0.25 1.46 -11.71
N MET A 211 -0.90 2.58 -11.45
CA MET A 211 -1.23 2.98 -10.10
C MET A 211 -2.64 3.54 -10.05
N TRP A 212 -3.47 2.95 -9.18
CA TRP A 212 -4.74 3.53 -8.77
C TRP A 212 -4.52 4.23 -7.45
N PHE A 213 -5.17 5.37 -7.25
CA PHE A 213 -4.99 6.14 -6.03
C PHE A 213 -6.19 7.02 -5.77
N ASP A 214 -6.31 7.46 -4.54
CA ASP A 214 -7.38 8.32 -4.10
C ASP A 214 -6.97 9.79 -4.19
N TYR A 215 -7.93 10.66 -4.50
CA TYR A 215 -7.77 12.11 -4.51
C TYR A 215 -9.03 12.80 -3.98
N LEU A 216 -8.89 14.06 -3.58
CA LEU A 216 -10.00 14.94 -3.23
C LEU A 216 -10.28 15.89 -4.39
N PHE A 217 -11.57 16.12 -4.67
CA PHE A 217 -12.05 17.11 -5.62
C PHE A 217 -13.32 17.76 -5.12
N GLU A 218 -13.50 19.04 -5.45
CA GLU A 218 -14.60 19.86 -4.98
C GLU A 218 -15.98 19.21 -5.17
N GLY A 219 -16.83 19.34 -4.15
CA GLY A 219 -18.21 18.85 -4.19
C GLY A 219 -18.33 17.32 -4.23
N LYS A 220 -17.22 16.60 -4.20
CA LYS A 220 -17.16 15.13 -4.16
C LYS A 220 -16.51 14.67 -2.86
N ASN A 221 -16.87 13.45 -2.47
CA ASN A 221 -16.06 12.72 -1.50
C ASN A 221 -14.73 12.30 -2.15
N ILE A 222 -13.93 11.54 -1.42
CA ILE A 222 -12.75 10.84 -1.93
C ILE A 222 -13.09 10.14 -3.25
N CYS A 223 -12.36 10.49 -4.30
CA CYS A 223 -12.46 9.93 -5.65
C CYS A 223 -11.25 9.04 -5.94
N MET A 224 -11.33 8.22 -6.99
CA MET A 224 -10.24 7.37 -7.44
C MET A 224 -9.75 7.79 -8.82
N ALA A 225 -8.44 7.87 -9.00
CA ALA A 225 -7.76 8.17 -10.25
C ALA A 225 -6.82 7.02 -10.65
N TYR A 226 -6.34 7.10 -11.89
CA TYR A 226 -5.42 6.14 -12.48
C TYR A 226 -4.23 6.85 -13.13
N ALA A 227 -3.02 6.33 -12.88
CA ALA A 227 -1.79 6.81 -13.50
C ALA A 227 -0.92 5.68 -14.04
N GLU A 228 -0.14 5.98 -15.09
CA GLU A 228 0.81 5.03 -15.70
C GLU A 228 2.23 5.60 -15.77
N ASN A 229 3.23 4.73 -15.65
CA ASN A 229 4.63 5.03 -15.92
C ASN A 229 5.26 3.89 -16.74
N ALA A 230 5.69 4.19 -17.97
CA ALA A 230 6.31 3.21 -18.88
C ALA A 230 7.85 3.13 -18.73
N GLY A 231 8.44 3.98 -17.89
CA GLY A 231 9.89 4.07 -17.69
C GLY A 231 10.34 3.58 -16.32
N ASP A 232 11.38 4.23 -15.80
CA ASP A 232 11.91 3.98 -14.46
C ASP A 232 10.87 4.36 -13.40
N PHE A 233 10.64 3.46 -12.45
CA PHE A 233 9.71 3.64 -11.34
C PHE A 233 9.99 4.92 -10.54
N MET A 234 11.26 5.24 -10.30
CA MET A 234 11.69 6.33 -9.41
C MET A 234 11.83 7.67 -10.12
N ARG A 235 11.49 7.73 -11.42
CA ARG A 235 11.64 8.94 -12.23
C ARG A 235 10.65 10.02 -11.79
N GLU A 236 11.17 11.22 -11.54
CA GLU A 236 10.37 12.42 -11.33
C GLU A 236 9.39 12.64 -12.50
N GLY A 237 8.11 12.85 -12.18
CA GLY A 237 7.05 13.00 -13.18
C GLY A 237 6.86 11.78 -14.08
N GLY A 238 7.37 10.60 -13.68
CA GLY A 238 7.27 9.37 -14.46
C GLY A 238 5.84 8.84 -14.56
N PHE A 239 5.03 9.06 -13.52
CA PHE A 239 3.61 8.70 -13.50
C PHE A 239 2.77 9.82 -14.10
N ASN A 240 1.98 9.48 -15.10
CA ASN A 240 1.05 10.38 -15.77
C ASN A 240 -0.38 9.96 -15.46
N ILE A 241 -1.21 10.89 -14.98
CA ILE A 241 -2.63 10.63 -14.72
C ILE A 241 -3.32 10.44 -16.07
N ALA A 242 -3.93 9.27 -16.26
CA ALA A 242 -4.56 8.87 -17.52
C ALA A 242 -6.09 8.89 -17.44
N GLU A 243 -6.66 8.73 -16.24
CA GLU A 243 -8.10 8.79 -16.01
C GLU A 243 -8.38 9.33 -14.61
N THR A 244 -9.35 10.23 -14.51
CA THR A 244 -9.97 10.64 -13.25
C THR A 244 -11.41 10.11 -13.26
N GLY A 245 -11.93 9.66 -12.11
CA GLY A 245 -13.28 9.08 -11.99
C GLY A 245 -14.43 10.08 -12.22
N GLU A 246 -14.21 11.14 -12.97
CA GLU A 246 -15.23 12.11 -13.36
C GLU A 246 -15.96 11.63 -14.61
N GLN A 247 -17.13 11.04 -14.41
CA GLN A 247 -18.18 10.95 -15.44
C GLN A 247 -19.27 11.96 -15.14
#